data_AF-A0A553XUU4-F1
#
_entry.id   AF-A0A553XUU4-F1
#
_cell.length_a   1.000
_cell.length_b   1.000
_cell.length_c   1.000
_cell.angle_alpha   90.00
_cell.angle_beta   90.00
_cell.angle_gamma   90.00
#
_symmetry.space_group_name_H-M   'P 1'
#
loop_
_entity.id
_entity.type
_entity.pdbx_description
1 polymer ?
#
loop_
_entity_poly.entity_id
_entity_poly.type
_entity_poly.pdbx_seq_one_letter_code
_entity_poly.pdbx_strand_id
1 'polypeptide(L)'
;MIGRFGPTTQLRTVLDGAFVGVTNPKGIVFFAAVLPQFVHHAAAHAPVQMMVLGLIPVTIALVTDTLGGLCASAARTWLTRSDRRLSLVGGAGGLAVIGLGVTVAATGRAD
;
A
#
# COMPACT_ATOMS: atom_id res chain seq x y z
N MET A 1 29.03 1.40 6.94
CA MET A 1 28.85 -0.06 7.04
C MET A 1 27.52 -0.41 6.35
N ILE A 2 27.54 -0.59 5.03
CA ILE A 2 26.32 -0.83 4.24
C ILE A 2 26.10 -2.34 4.19
N GLY A 3 25.04 -2.81 4.85
CA GLY A 3 24.63 -4.21 4.82
C GLY A 3 24.32 -4.62 3.39
N ARG A 4 25.17 -5.47 2.82
CA ARG A 4 24.94 -6.12 1.54
C ARG A 4 23.85 -7.16 1.77
N PHE A 5 22.59 -6.81 1.54
CA PHE A 5 21.54 -7.80 1.38
C PHE A 5 21.93 -8.65 0.17
N GLY A 6 22.38 -9.90 0.43
CA GLY A 6 22.63 -10.87 -0.63
C GLY A 6 21.36 -11.04 -1.47
N PRO A 7 21.47 -11.53 -2.73
CA PRO A 7 20.31 -11.67 -3.61
C PRO A 7 19.24 -12.49 -2.90
N THR A 8 18.18 -11.82 -2.46
CA THR A 8 17.02 -12.51 -1.89
C THR A 8 16.28 -13.14 -3.06
N THR A 9 16.00 -14.43 -2.97
CA THR A 9 15.11 -15.08 -3.93
C THR A 9 13.81 -14.27 -3.99
N GLN A 10 13.26 -14.01 -5.17
CA GLN A 10 12.02 -13.25 -5.36
C GLN A 10 10.90 -13.71 -4.41
N LEU A 11 10.82 -15.03 -4.19
CA LEU A 11 9.92 -15.64 -3.22
C LEU A 11 10.11 -15.12 -1.80
N ARG A 12 11.35 -14.93 -1.34
CA ARG A 12 11.63 -14.43 0.01
C ARG A 12 11.14 -13.00 0.19
N THR A 13 11.31 -12.14 -0.82
CA THR A 13 10.78 -10.78 -0.79
C THR A 13 9.25 -10.75 -0.74
N VAL A 14 8.58 -11.64 -1.48
CA VAL A 14 7.12 -11.79 -1.43
C VAL A 14 6.66 -12.27 -0.05
N LEU A 15 7.35 -13.26 0.52
CA LEU A 15 7.03 -13.79 1.85
C LEU A 15 7.28 -12.77 2.95
N ASP A 16 8.37 -12.01 2.90
CA ASP A 16 8.66 -10.93 3.85
C ASP A 16 7.55 -9.88 3.79
N GLY A 17 7.13 -9.46 2.59
CA GLY A 17 6.03 -8.52 2.42
C GLY A 17 4.69 -9.07 2.93
N ALA A 18 4.38 -10.33 2.66
CA ALA A 18 3.18 -10.99 3.16
C ALA A 18 3.19 -11.05 4.69
N PHE A 19 4.33 -11.39 5.30
CA PHE A 19 4.48 -11.45 6.74
C PHE A 19 4.33 -10.07 7.40
N VAL A 20 4.97 -9.04 6.85
CA VAL A 20 4.81 -7.65 7.29
C VAL A 20 3.36 -7.18 7.16
N GLY A 21 2.68 -7.56 6.07
CA GLY A 21 1.28 -7.23 5.84
C GLY A 21 0.33 -7.88 6.86
N VAL A 22 0.49 -9.19 7.10
CA VAL A 22 -0.34 -9.96 8.05
C VAL A 22 -0.11 -9.49 9.49
N THR A 23 1.13 -9.14 9.83
CA THR A 23 1.49 -8.64 11.17
C THR A 23 1.15 -7.16 11.37
N ASN A 24 0.68 -6.45 10.35
CA ASN A 24 0.39 -5.02 10.44
C ASN A 24 -0.83 -4.75 11.36
N PRO A 25 -0.64 -4.09 12.51
CA PRO A 25 -1.71 -3.88 13.48
C PRO A 25 -2.84 -3.00 12.93
N LYS A 26 -2.56 -2.11 11.97
CA LYS A 26 -3.57 -1.26 11.36
C LYS A 26 -4.61 -2.08 10.61
N GLY A 27 -4.16 -3.06 9.83
CA GLY A 27 -5.05 -3.97 9.09
C GLY A 27 -5.91 -4.77 10.06
N ILE A 28 -5.28 -5.36 11.09
CA ILE A 28 -5.97 -6.15 12.11
C ILE A 28 -7.03 -5.31 12.83
N VAL A 29 -6.68 -4.12 13.31
CA VAL A 29 -7.61 -3.23 14.04
C VAL A 29 -8.75 -2.77 13.14
N PHE A 30 -8.46 -2.42 11.88
CA PHE A 30 -9.51 -2.05 10.91
C PHE A 30 -10.50 -3.20 10.70
N PHE A 31 -10.00 -4.40 10.39
CA PHE A 31 -10.88 -5.55 10.17
C PHE A 31 -11.64 -5.97 11.42
N ALA A 32 -11.00 -5.92 12.60
CA ALA A 32 -11.64 -6.23 13.87
C ALA A 32 -12.76 -5.24 14.21
N ALA A 33 -12.61 -3.97 13.85
CA ALA A 33 -13.65 -2.95 14.08
C ALA A 33 -14.79 -3.01 13.05
N VAL A 34 -14.47 -3.36 11.80
CA VAL A 34 -15.37 -3.21 10.65
C VAL A 34 -16.10 -4.51 10.30
N LEU A 35 -15.41 -5.66 10.28
CA LEU A 35 -16.02 -6.94 9.85
C LEU A 35 -17.21 -7.38 10.70
N PRO A 36 -17.18 -7.31 12.05
CA PRO A 36 -18.31 -7.75 12.87
C PRO A 36 -19.61 -7.00 12.55
N GLN A 37 -19.52 -5.75 12.09
CA GLN A 37 -20.68 -4.91 11.77
C GLN A 37 -21.50 -5.43 10.57
N PHE A 38 -20.90 -6.29 9.74
CA PHE A 38 -21.52 -6.87 8.54
C PHE A 38 -21.96 -8.34 8.73
N VAL A 39 -21.78 -8.91 9.93
CA VAL A 39 -22.02 -10.33 10.21
C VAL A 39 -23.35 -10.54 10.90
N HIS A 40 -24.09 -11.57 10.48
CA HIS A 40 -25.30 -11.98 11.19
C HIS A 40 -24.94 -12.87 12.38
N HIS A 41 -24.88 -12.29 13.58
CA HIS A 41 -24.47 -13.01 14.79
C HIS A 41 -25.40 -14.17 15.20
N ALA A 42 -26.66 -14.17 14.73
CA ALA A 42 -27.62 -15.26 14.99
C ALA A 42 -27.41 -16.48 14.07
N ALA A 43 -26.54 -16.39 13.06
CA ALA A 43 -26.23 -17.50 12.17
C ALA A 43 -25.12 -18.40 12.78
N ALA A 44 -25.25 -19.72 12.61
CA ALA A 44 -24.31 -20.70 13.17
C ALA A 44 -22.85 -20.59 12.64
N HIS A 45 -22.60 -19.77 11.61
CA HIS A 45 -21.33 -19.72 10.87
C HIS A 45 -20.71 -18.31 10.79
N ALA A 46 -20.83 -17.52 11.85
CA ALA A 46 -20.27 -16.16 11.91
C ALA A 46 -18.76 -16.07 11.51
N PRO A 47 -17.85 -16.97 11.93
CA PRO A 47 -16.44 -16.92 11.53
C PRO A 47 -16.21 -17.11 10.03
N VAL A 48 -17.01 -17.96 9.37
CA VAL A 48 -16.92 -18.19 7.93
C VAL A 48 -17.36 -16.93 7.17
N GLN A 49 -18.43 -16.28 7.62
CA GLN A 49 -18.88 -15.01 7.05
C GLN A 49 -17.80 -13.93 7.19
N MET A 50 -17.12 -13.85 8.34
CA MET A 50 -15.99 -12.93 8.56
C MET A 50 -14.82 -13.21 7.62
N MET A 51 -14.45 -14.47 7.40
CA MET A 51 -13.39 -14.82 6.45
C MET A 51 -13.73 -14.40 5.02
N VAL A 52 -14.96 -14.66 4.57
CA VAL A 52 -15.42 -14.27 3.23
C VAL A 52 -15.41 -12.75 3.08
N LEU A 53 -16.00 -12.03 4.04
CA LEU A 53 -16.06 -10.56 4.04
C LEU A 53 -14.68 -9.91 4.12
N GLY A 54 -13.75 -10.50 4.88
CA GLY A 54 -12.36 -10.04 4.96
C GLY A 54 -11.57 -10.29 3.68
N LEU A 55 -11.84 -11.38 2.96
CA LEU A 55 -11.12 -11.73 1.74
C LEU A 55 -11.45 -10.80 0.56
N ILE A 56 -12.68 -10.25 0.52
CA ILE A 56 -13.12 -9.31 -0.54
C ILE A 56 -12.18 -8.10 -0.65
N PRO A 57 -12.02 -7.24 0.38
CA PRO A 57 -11.14 -6.08 0.31
C PRO A 57 -9.67 -6.46 0.17
N VAL A 58 -9.23 -7.58 0.74
CA VAL A 58 -7.85 -8.08 0.54
C VAL A 58 -7.59 -8.38 -0.94
N THR A 59 -8.54 -9.03 -1.61
CA THR A 59 -8.43 -9.35 -3.04
C THR A 59 -8.46 -8.08 -3.90
N ILE A 60 -9.35 -7.14 -3.58
CA ILE A 60 -9.43 -5.84 -4.28
C ILE A 60 -8.12 -5.08 -4.13
N ALA A 61 -7.56 -5.03 -2.91
CA ALA A 61 -6.28 -4.38 -2.64
C ALA A 61 -5.14 -5.04 -3.43
N LEU A 62 -5.05 -6.37 -3.39
CA LEU A 62 -4.02 -7.12 -4.13
C LEU A 62 -4.09 -6.85 -5.63
N VAL A 63 -5.28 -6.88 -6.23
CA VAL A 63 -5.47 -6.59 -7.66
C VAL A 63 -5.07 -5.15 -7.98
N THR A 64 -5.57 -4.19 -7.20
CA THR A 64 -5.33 -2.77 -7.43
C THR A 64 -3.85 -2.42 -7.29
N ASP A 65 -3.19 -2.96 -6.27
CA ASP A 65 -1.76 -2.73 -6.01
C ASP A 65 -0.89 -3.40 -7.08
N THR A 66 -1.28 -4.59 -7.54
CA THR A 66 -0.57 -5.27 -8.63
C THR A 66 -0.68 -4.46 -9.92
N LEU A 67 -1.89 -4.01 -10.27
CA LEU A 67 -2.10 -3.16 -11.45
C LEU A 67 -1.34 -1.84 -11.33
N GLY A 68 -1.39 -1.21 -10.15
CA GLY A 68 -0.61 0.00 -9.85
C GLY A 68 0.89 -0.23 -9.99
N GLY A 69 1.41 -1.35 -9.49
CA GLY A 69 2.82 -1.74 -9.59
C GLY A 69 3.24 -1.99 -11.04
N LEU A 70 2.41 -2.64 -11.84
CA LEU A 70 2.67 -2.85 -13.28
C LEU A 70 2.66 -1.52 -14.04
N CYS A 71 1.69 -0.65 -13.77
CA CYS A 71 1.64 0.70 -14.33
C CYS A 71 2.87 1.53 -13.94
N ALA A 72 3.29 1.48 -12.67
CA ALA A 72 4.46 2.18 -12.18
C ALA A 72 5.76 1.63 -12.81
N SER A 73 5.85 0.31 -12.98
CA SER A 73 6.96 -0.34 -13.68
C SER A 73 7.04 0.12 -15.14
N ALA A 74 5.92 0.10 -15.87
CA ALA A 74 5.85 0.56 -17.24
C ALA A 74 6.19 2.06 -17.37
N ALA A 75 5.66 2.89 -16.47
CA ALA A 75 5.98 4.31 -16.40
C ALA A 75 7.47 4.53 -16.14
N ARG A 76 8.08 3.79 -15.19
CA ARG A 76 9.51 3.84 -14.92
C ARG A 76 10.32 3.50 -16.16
N THR A 77 10.02 2.41 -16.85
CA THR A 77 10.70 2.02 -18.09
C THR A 77 10.58 3.08 -19.18
N TRP A 78 9.44 3.78 -19.27
CA TRP A 78 9.26 4.88 -20.20
C TRP A 78 10.04 6.14 -19.81
N LEU A 79 10.09 6.48 -18.52
CA LEU A 79 10.81 7.64 -18.00
C LEU A 79 12.33 7.48 -18.14
N THR A 80 12.86 6.28 -17.88
CA THR A 80 14.31 6.03 -17.97
C THR A 80 14.85 6.02 -19.41
N ARG A 81 13.99 6.13 -20.43
CA ARG A 81 14.43 6.31 -21.83
C ARG A 81 14.95 7.71 -22.14
N SER A 82 14.72 8.71 -21.28
CA SER A 82 15.21 10.07 -21.51
C SER A 82 15.42 10.83 -20.20
N ASP A 83 16.64 11.31 -19.97
CA ASP A 83 17.00 12.09 -18.78
C ASP A 83 16.13 13.34 -18.59
N ARG A 84 15.69 13.95 -19.70
CA ARG A 84 14.79 15.11 -19.67
C ARG A 84 13.39 14.77 -19.14
N ARG A 85 12.87 13.58 -19.44
CA ARG A 85 11.55 13.15 -18.93
C ARG A 85 11.62 12.85 -17.44
N LEU A 86 12.70 12.20 -17.02
CA LEU A 86 12.95 11.90 -15.62
C LEU A 86 13.11 13.19 -14.79
N SER A 87 13.86 14.19 -15.29
CA SER A 87 14.06 15.45 -14.58
C SER A 87 12.78 16.30 -14.49
N LEU A 88 11.95 16.32 -15.54
CA LEU A 88 10.66 17.01 -15.51
C LEU A 88 9.68 16.40 -14.51
N VAL A 89 9.53 15.08 -14.52
CA VAL A 89 8.62 14.39 -13.59
C VAL A 89 9.13 14.46 -12.16
N GLY A 90 10.44 14.32 -11.95
CA GLY A 90 11.07 14.49 -10.64
C GLY A 90 10.88 15.91 -10.10
N GLY A 91 11.10 16.93 -10.94
CA GLY A 91 10.90 18.33 -10.57
C GLY A 91 9.45 18.66 -10.24
N ALA A 92 8.50 18.20 -11.05
CA ALA A 92 7.07 18.38 -10.79
C ALA A 92 6.62 17.70 -9.50
N GLY A 93 7.08 16.46 -9.26
CA GLY A 93 6.80 15.73 -8.02
C GLY A 93 7.36 16.44 -6.79
N GLY A 94 8.60 16.94 -6.87
CA GLY A 94 9.21 17.73 -5.79
C GLY A 94 8.43 19.00 -5.49
N LEU A 95 8.00 19.74 -6.53
CA LEU A 95 7.19 20.95 -6.36
C LEU A 95 5.84 20.65 -5.70
N ALA A 96 5.19 19.54 -6.06
CA ALA A 96 3.94 19.11 -5.45
C ALA A 96 4.10 18.78 -3.96
N VAL A 97 5.18 18.10 -3.58
CA VAL A 97 5.48 17.78 -2.16
C VAL A 97 5.77 19.05 -1.36
N ILE A 98 6.51 20.01 -1.93
CA ILE A 98 6.74 21.31 -1.30
C ILE A 98 5.41 22.05 -1.12
N GLY A 99 4.55 22.08 -2.14
CA GLY A 99 3.24 22.71 -2.06
C GLY A 99 2.34 22.10 -0.98
N LEU A 100 2.34 20.77 -0.85
CA LEU A 100 1.65 20.07 0.24
C LEU A 100 2.23 20.45 1.60
N GLY A 101 3.55 20.45 1.75
CA GLY A 101 4.23 20.81 3.00
C GLY A 101 3.94 22.25 3.43
N VAL A 102 3.96 23.21 2.49
CA VAL A 102 3.59 24.61 2.74
C VAL A 102 2.13 24.72 3.14
N THR A 103 1.24 24.00 2.45
CA THR A 103 -0.19 24.01 2.79
C THR A 103 -0.39 23.49 4.21
N VAL A 104 0.19 22.34 4.55
CA VAL A 104 0.11 21.76 5.90
C VAL A 104 0.72 22.70 6.94
N ALA A 105 1.85 23.34 6.67
CA ALA A 105 2.45 24.31 7.60
C ALA A 105 1.59 25.57 7.80
N ALA A 106 0.90 26.01 6.75
CA ALA A 106 0.00 27.17 6.81
C ALA A 106 -1.36 26.84 7.44
N THR A 107 -1.87 25.62 7.27
CA THR A 107 -3.17 25.18 7.82
C THR A 107 -3.04 24.43 9.15
N GLY A 108 -1.83 24.01 9.51
CA GLY A 108 -1.52 23.40 10.79
C GLY A 108 -1.79 24.40 11.89
N ARG A 109 -2.96 24.30 12.52
CA ARG A 109 -3.25 24.98 13.79
C ARG A 109 -2.21 24.54 14.81
N ALA A 110 -1.64 25.52 15.51
CA ALA A 110 -0.89 25.30 16.74
C ALA A 110 -1.91 24.99 17.85
N ASP A 111 -2.32 23.73 17.94
CA ASP A 111 -3.01 23.17 19.10
C ASP A 111 -2.08 22.13 19.77
#